data_AF-A0A3B9GZ17-F1
#
_entry.id   AF-A0A3B9GZ17-F1
#
_cell.length_a   1.000
_cell.length_b   1.000
_cell.length_c   1.000
_cell.angle_alpha   90.00
_cell.angle_beta   90.00
_cell.angle_gamma   90.00
#
_symmetry.space_group_name_H-M   'P 1'
#
loop_
_entity.id
_entity.type
_entity.pdbx_description
1 polymer ?
#
loop_
_entity_poly.entity_id
_entity_poly.type
_entity_poly.pdbx_seq_one_letter_code
_entity_poly.pdbx_strand_id
1 'polypeptide(L)'
;YTSAKKTGARLVTVTGDTHTAWANTLHDDAGDQRGVEFGCTSITSPGMGSVIKDVPNLGELFTDANKEVDWHDPFGHGYIVMTLTPDTAHAEFKKVSGILTTDWTVDSVSAWKAEAEDTGMSDLKPA
;
A
#
# COMPACT_ATOMS: atom_id res chain seq x y z
N TYR A 1 -5.54 12.01 -13.40
CA TYR A 1 -6.04 12.70 -12.19
C TYR A 1 -6.88 13.96 -12.41
N THR A 2 -7.48 14.20 -13.59
CA THR A 2 -8.13 15.49 -13.94
C THR A 2 -9.24 15.94 -12.98
N SER A 3 -10.17 15.05 -12.63
CA SER A 3 -11.29 15.41 -11.75
C SER A 3 -10.82 15.70 -10.32
N ALA A 4 -9.94 14.87 -9.76
CA ALA A 4 -9.38 15.07 -8.42
C ALA A 4 -8.62 16.40 -8.32
N LYS A 5 -7.81 16.72 -9.33
CA LYS A 5 -7.11 18.02 -9.44
C LYS A 5 -8.08 19.19 -9.48
N LYS A 6 -9.15 19.10 -10.29
CA LYS A 6 -10.13 20.18 -10.44
C LYS A 6 -10.88 20.49 -9.14
N THR A 7 -11.12 19.49 -8.29
CA THR A 7 -11.90 19.65 -7.05
C THR A 7 -11.03 19.86 -5.82
N GLY A 8 -9.70 19.73 -5.92
CA GLY A 8 -8.82 19.68 -4.75
C GLY A 8 -9.12 18.50 -3.82
N ALA A 9 -9.59 17.37 -4.39
CA ALA A 9 -9.93 16.20 -3.59
C ALA A 9 -8.66 15.50 -3.08
N ARG A 10 -8.69 15.06 -1.81
CA ARG A 10 -7.69 14.17 -1.21
C ARG A 10 -8.00 12.75 -1.63
N LEU A 11 -7.28 12.23 -2.64
CA LEU A 11 -7.56 10.90 -3.18
C LEU A 11 -6.90 9.84 -2.29
N VAL A 12 -7.73 8.95 -1.74
CA VAL A 12 -7.28 7.72 -1.07
C VAL A 12 -7.80 6.55 -1.90
N THR A 13 -6.88 5.74 -2.43
CA THR A 13 -7.21 4.57 -3.25
C THR A 13 -6.90 3.30 -2.46
N VAL A 14 -7.81 2.32 -2.51
CA VAL A 14 -7.61 1.00 -1.89
C VAL A 14 -7.75 -0.04 -2.98
N THR A 15 -6.70 -0.83 -3.16
CA THR A 15 -6.62 -1.78 -4.28
C THR A 15 -6.31 -3.19 -3.81
N GLY A 16 -6.46 -4.14 -4.74
CA GLY A 16 -6.16 -5.56 -4.56
C GLY A 16 -5.63 -6.11 -5.88
N ASP A 17 -6.14 -7.25 -6.35
CA ASP A 17 -5.83 -7.91 -7.64
C ASP A 17 -4.38 -8.40 -7.81
N THR A 18 -3.38 -7.57 -7.51
CA THR A 18 -1.95 -7.89 -7.65
C THR A 18 -1.47 -9.03 -6.76
N HIS A 19 -2.27 -9.39 -5.74
CA HIS A 19 -1.96 -10.41 -4.73
C HIS A 19 -0.68 -10.13 -3.92
N THR A 20 -0.29 -8.86 -3.82
CA THR A 20 0.87 -8.39 -3.04
C THR A 20 0.53 -7.07 -2.35
N ALA A 21 1.29 -6.69 -1.33
CA ALA A 21 1.01 -5.46 -0.59
C ALA A 21 1.81 -4.26 -1.14
N TRP A 22 1.18 -3.09 -1.16
CA TRP A 22 1.73 -1.85 -1.70
C TRP A 22 1.31 -0.65 -0.87
N ALA A 23 2.21 0.31 -0.71
CA ALA A 23 1.91 1.65 -0.22
C ALA A 23 2.58 2.65 -1.19
N ASN A 24 1.77 3.47 -1.85
CA ASN A 24 2.24 4.34 -2.92
C ASN A 24 1.77 5.79 -2.75
N THR A 25 2.66 6.75 -3.06
CA THR A 25 2.37 8.18 -3.18
C THR A 25 2.21 8.54 -4.66
N LEU A 26 0.99 8.91 -5.03
CA LEU A 26 0.58 9.05 -6.42
C LEU A 26 0.86 10.46 -6.94
N HIS A 27 1.52 10.58 -8.09
CA HIS A 27 1.79 11.84 -8.78
C HIS A 27 1.17 11.84 -10.19
N ASP A 28 0.92 13.04 -10.73
CA ASP A 28 0.59 13.17 -12.15
C ASP A 28 1.83 13.37 -13.03
N ASP A 29 1.63 13.44 -14.35
CA ASP A 29 2.73 13.63 -15.32
C ASP A 29 3.53 14.93 -15.13
N ALA A 30 3.00 15.91 -14.38
CA ALA A 30 3.71 17.14 -14.03
C ALA A 30 4.54 16.99 -12.74
N GLY A 31 4.45 15.84 -12.06
CA GLY A 31 5.11 15.56 -10.79
C GLY A 31 4.36 16.12 -9.58
N ASP A 32 3.11 16.58 -9.75
CA ASP A 32 2.31 17.04 -8.62
C ASP A 32 1.66 15.84 -7.92
N GLN A 33 1.72 15.80 -6.58
CA GLN A 33 0.99 14.79 -5.80
C GLN A 33 -0.52 14.88 -6.04
N ARG A 34 -1.17 13.72 -6.14
CA ARG A 34 -2.61 13.58 -6.39
C ARG A 34 -3.33 12.70 -5.39
N GLY A 35 -2.61 11.91 -4.60
CA GLY A 35 -3.19 11.09 -3.55
C GLY A 35 -2.25 10.00 -3.07
N VAL A 36 -2.83 9.02 -2.41
CA VAL A 36 -2.12 7.83 -1.94
C VAL A 36 -2.90 6.57 -2.28
N GLU A 37 -2.18 5.46 -2.38
CA GLU A 37 -2.75 4.13 -2.60
C GLU A 37 -2.27 3.15 -1.53
N PHE A 38 -3.21 2.36 -1.03
CA PHE A 38 -2.95 1.21 -0.17
C PHE A 38 -3.40 -0.06 -0.90
N GLY A 39 -2.44 -0.77 -1.49
CA GLY A 39 -2.67 -2.03 -2.19
C GLY A 39 -2.62 -3.21 -1.23
N CYS A 40 -3.74 -3.91 -1.08
CA CYS A 40 -3.85 -5.07 -0.21
C CYS A 40 -3.37 -6.35 -0.91
N THR A 41 -2.60 -7.17 -0.19
CA THR A 41 -2.31 -8.55 -0.64
C THR A 41 -3.59 -9.39 -0.70
N SER A 42 -3.48 -10.59 -1.27
CA SER A 42 -4.59 -11.53 -1.35
C SER A 42 -4.85 -12.23 -0.01
N ILE A 43 -6.07 -12.74 0.16
CA ILE A 43 -6.40 -13.65 1.27
C ILE A 43 -5.73 -15.02 1.05
N THR A 44 -5.75 -15.55 -0.18
CA THR A 44 -5.19 -16.88 -0.49
C THR A 44 -4.55 -17.03 -1.87
N SER A 45 -4.74 -16.09 -2.79
CA SER A 45 -4.30 -16.26 -4.17
C SER A 45 -2.79 -16.03 -4.32
N PRO A 46 -2.07 -16.81 -5.17
CA PRO A 46 -0.63 -16.68 -5.30
C PRO A 46 -0.22 -15.30 -5.83
N GLY A 47 0.66 -14.63 -5.10
CA GLY A 47 1.27 -13.36 -5.49
C GLY A 47 2.65 -13.50 -6.12
N MET A 48 3.28 -12.37 -6.43
CA MET A 48 4.56 -12.32 -7.13
C MET A 48 5.65 -13.17 -6.46
N GLY A 49 5.76 -13.11 -5.13
CA GLY A 49 6.74 -13.88 -4.35
C GLY A 49 6.53 -15.40 -4.36
N SER A 50 5.39 -15.90 -4.86
CA SER A 50 5.18 -17.34 -5.09
C SER A 50 5.84 -17.84 -6.38
N VAL A 51 6.07 -16.93 -7.34
CA VAL A 51 6.64 -17.21 -8.66
C VAL A 51 8.11 -16.80 -8.73
N ILE A 52 8.44 -15.59 -8.27
CA ILE A 52 9.80 -15.08 -8.23
C ILE A 52 10.43 -15.52 -6.90
N LYS A 53 11.30 -16.53 -6.97
CA LYS A 53 12.00 -17.10 -5.83
C LYS A 53 13.45 -16.60 -5.79
N ASP A 54 14.09 -16.74 -4.63
CA ASP A 54 15.51 -16.45 -4.40
C ASP A 54 15.94 -14.98 -4.57
N VAL A 55 14.97 -14.05 -4.54
CA VAL A 55 15.20 -12.60 -4.49
C VAL A 55 14.56 -12.04 -3.21
N PRO A 56 15.21 -12.19 -2.05
CA PRO A 56 14.60 -11.84 -0.76
C PRO A 56 14.30 -10.34 -0.61
N ASN A 57 15.03 -9.48 -1.33
CA ASN A 57 14.85 -8.03 -1.34
C ASN A 57 14.00 -7.52 -2.53
N LEU A 58 13.15 -8.38 -3.12
CA LEU A 58 12.35 -8.00 -4.28
C LEU A 58 11.51 -6.74 -4.05
N GLY A 59 10.92 -6.59 -2.86
CA GLY A 59 10.19 -5.39 -2.46
C GLY A 59 11.01 -4.10 -2.59
N GLU A 60 12.23 -4.12 -2.05
CA GLU A 60 13.17 -2.99 -2.10
C GLU A 60 13.58 -2.64 -3.54
N LEU A 61 13.79 -3.65 -4.39
CA LEU A 61 14.11 -3.41 -5.80
C LEU A 61 12.98 -2.68 -6.54
N PHE A 62 11.72 -2.95 -6.19
CA PHE A 62 10.58 -2.20 -6.73
C PHE A 62 10.51 -0.78 -6.20
N THR A 63 10.73 -0.56 -4.89
CA THR A 63 10.76 0.80 -4.32
C THR A 63 11.89 1.63 -4.93
N ASP A 64 13.07 1.05 -5.11
CA ASP A 64 14.23 1.74 -5.69
C ASP A 64 14.02 2.11 -7.16
N ALA A 65 13.32 1.26 -7.91
CA ALA A 65 13.06 1.46 -9.33
C ALA A 65 11.88 2.40 -9.62
N ASN A 66 10.96 2.59 -8.67
CA ASN A 66 9.70 3.30 -8.89
C ASN A 66 9.49 4.40 -7.84
N LYS A 67 9.59 5.67 -8.27
CA LYS A 67 9.53 6.84 -7.38
C LYS A 67 8.23 6.98 -6.55
N GLU A 68 7.14 6.40 -7.01
CA GLU A 68 5.84 6.46 -6.32
C GLU A 68 5.65 5.33 -5.31
N VAL A 69 6.51 4.30 -5.30
CA VAL A 69 6.35 3.13 -4.44
C VAL A 69 7.13 3.38 -3.15
N ASP A 70 6.43 3.74 -2.08
CA ASP A 70 7.02 3.95 -0.76
C ASP A 70 7.34 2.63 -0.06
N TRP A 71 6.50 1.62 -0.30
CA TRP A 71 6.71 0.27 0.24
C TRP A 71 6.01 -0.80 -0.58
N HIS A 72 6.68 -1.95 -0.69
CA HIS A 72 6.15 -3.12 -1.37
C HIS A 72 6.55 -4.40 -0.63
N ASP A 73 5.57 -5.28 -0.41
CA ASP A 73 5.79 -6.62 0.11
C ASP A 73 5.19 -7.66 -0.85
N PRO A 74 6.04 -8.29 -1.67
CA PRO A 74 5.60 -9.29 -2.65
C PRO A 74 5.26 -10.65 -2.03
N PHE A 75 5.42 -10.81 -0.71
CA PHE A 75 5.38 -12.10 -0.04
C PHE A 75 4.23 -12.24 0.95
N GLY A 76 3.57 -13.40 0.91
CA GLY A 76 2.57 -13.79 1.90
C GLY A 76 1.18 -13.22 1.65
N HIS A 77 0.27 -13.56 2.56
CA HIS A 77 -1.17 -13.28 2.47
C HIS A 77 -1.64 -12.51 3.70
N GLY A 78 -2.78 -11.85 3.60
CA GLY A 78 -3.27 -11.01 4.69
C GLY A 78 -4.31 -10.00 4.25
N TYR A 79 -4.41 -8.92 5.00
CA TYR A 79 -5.41 -7.87 4.82
C TYR A 79 -4.92 -6.52 5.34
N ILE A 80 -5.62 -5.45 5.02
CA ILE A 80 -5.36 -4.11 5.57
C ILE A 80 -6.42 -3.79 6.63
N VAL A 81 -5.99 -3.24 7.77
CA VAL A 81 -6.87 -2.53 8.70
C VAL A 81 -6.71 -1.04 8.43
N MET A 82 -7.76 -0.42 7.90
CA MET A 82 -7.73 0.99 7.53
C MET A 82 -8.57 1.83 8.50
N THR A 83 -7.97 2.90 9.00
CA THR A 83 -8.64 3.89 9.85
C THR A 83 -8.64 5.23 9.12
N LEU A 84 -9.84 5.73 8.82
CA LEU A 84 -10.03 7.04 8.19
C LEU A 84 -10.63 8.01 9.21
N THR A 85 -9.99 9.16 9.36
CA THR A 85 -10.47 10.29 10.15
C THR A 85 -10.49 11.54 9.26
N PRO A 86 -11.08 12.67 9.71
CA PRO A 86 -10.95 13.93 8.98
C PRO A 86 -9.49 14.36 8.73
N ASP A 87 -8.58 13.94 9.61
CA ASP A 87 -7.18 14.39 9.65
C ASP A 87 -6.22 13.37 9.04
N THR A 88 -6.59 12.08 8.97
CA THR A 88 -5.67 11.01 8.60
C THR A 88 -6.32 9.89 7.80
N ALA A 89 -5.55 9.34 6.86
CA ALA A 89 -5.76 8.01 6.30
C ALA A 89 -4.62 7.11 6.76
N HIS A 90 -4.91 6.11 7.59
CA HIS A 90 -3.92 5.20 8.17
C HIS A 90 -4.24 3.76 7.80
N ALA A 91 -3.26 3.03 7.28
CA ALA A 91 -3.37 1.63 6.90
C ALA A 91 -2.34 0.78 7.64
N GLU A 92 -2.80 -0.23 8.35
CA GLU A 92 -1.96 -1.27 8.93
C GLU A 92 -2.05 -2.54 8.08
N PHE A 93 -0.91 -3.00 7.58
CA PHE A 93 -0.80 -4.20 6.77
C PHE A 93 -0.63 -5.41 7.69
N LYS A 94 -1.64 -6.28 7.71
CA LYS A 94 -1.65 -7.52 8.49
C LYS A 94 -1.27 -8.68 7.60
N LYS A 95 -0.34 -9.52 8.05
CA LYS A 95 0.09 -10.73 7.35
C LYS A 95 -0.21 -11.97 8.19
N VAL A 96 -0.72 -13.03 7.57
CA VAL A 96 -0.91 -14.33 8.22
C VAL A 96 0.32 -15.21 8.04
N SER A 97 0.64 -16.04 9.03
CA SER A 97 1.78 -16.97 8.97
C SER A 97 1.58 -18.13 8.00
N GLY A 98 0.34 -18.45 7.64
CA GLY A 98 0.00 -19.51 6.69
C GLY A 98 -1.49 -19.52 6.32
N ILE A 99 -1.80 -20.16 5.19
CA ILE A 99 -3.16 -20.25 4.63
C ILE A 99 -3.65 -21.70 4.40
N LEU A 100 -2.81 -22.69 4.71
CA LEU A 100 -3.10 -24.11 4.46
C LEU A 100 -3.53 -24.88 5.71
N THR A 101 -3.40 -24.27 6.88
CA THR A 101 -3.75 -24.84 8.19
C THR A 101 -4.71 -23.90 8.91
N THR A 102 -5.41 -24.41 9.93
CA THR A 102 -6.26 -23.60 10.81
C THR A 102 -5.49 -22.95 11.94
N ASP A 103 -4.30 -23.48 12.26
CA ASP A 103 -3.37 -22.89 13.21
C ASP A 103 -2.47 -21.91 12.46
N TRP A 104 -2.73 -20.61 12.64
CA TRP A 104 -1.94 -19.51 12.08
C TRP A 104 -1.95 -18.31 13.03
N THR A 105 -0.99 -17.41 12.85
CA THR A 105 -0.88 -16.13 13.58
C THR A 105 -1.04 -14.97 12.61
N VAL A 106 -1.33 -13.78 13.14
CA VAL A 106 -1.36 -12.53 12.38
C VAL A 106 -0.35 -11.57 12.97
N ASP A 107 0.49 -11.00 12.11
CA ASP A 107 1.45 -9.96 12.45
C ASP A 107 1.13 -8.66 11.71
N SER A 108 1.37 -7.52 12.36
CA SER A 108 1.45 -6.23 11.68
C SER A 108 2.83 -6.12 11.03
N VAL A 109 2.91 -6.11 9.70
CA VAL A 109 4.19 -6.11 8.97
C VAL A 109 4.61 -4.71 8.51
N SER A 110 3.66 -3.80 8.38
CA SER A 110 3.93 -2.40 8.04
C SER A 110 2.72 -1.53 8.39
N ALA A 111 2.95 -0.23 8.56
CA ALA A 111 1.90 0.75 8.76
C ALA A 111 2.28 2.06 8.08
N TRP A 112 1.31 2.66 7.38
CA TRP A 112 1.52 3.85 6.57
C TRP A 112 0.37 4.82 6.74
N LYS A 113 0.67 6.11 6.79
CA LYS A 113 -0.33 7.16 6.91
C LYS A 113 -0.09 8.32 5.98
N ALA A 114 -1.17 8.98 5.59
CA ALA A 114 -1.18 10.33 5.05
C ALA A 114 -2.03 11.24 5.94
N GLU A 115 -1.64 12.51 6.02
CA GLU A 115 -2.31 13.53 6.81
C GLU A 115 -3.02 14.54 5.91
N ALA A 116 -4.18 15.00 6.33
CA ALA A 116 -4.92 16.07 5.67
C ALA A 116 -4.18 17.40 5.82
N GLU A 117 -4.08 18.16 4.74
CA GLU A 117 -3.48 19.49 4.72
C GLU A 117 -4.48 20.52 4.16
N ASP A 118 -4.27 21.81 4.45
CA ASP A 118 -5.14 22.91 3.98
C ASP A 118 -5.40 22.86 2.48
N THR A 119 -4.40 22.46 1.70
CA THR A 119 -4.46 22.33 0.25
C THR A 119 -4.00 20.95 -0.22
N GLY A 120 -4.66 19.89 0.25
CA GLY A 120 -4.41 18.53 -0.20
C GLY A 120 -4.13 17.57 0.95
N MET A 121 -3.10 16.75 0.82
CA MET A 121 -2.67 15.78 1.82
C MET A 121 -1.16 15.57 1.73
N SER A 122 -0.55 15.07 2.79
CA SER A 122 0.88 14.73 2.78
C SER A 122 1.17 13.53 1.88
N ASP A 123 2.43 13.35 1.52
CA ASP A 123 2.96 12.05 1.07
C ASP A 123 2.73 10.97 2.14
N LEU A 124 2.84 9.70 1.73
CA LEU A 124 2.85 8.61 2.68
C LEU A 124 4.07 8.66 3.59
N LYS A 125 3.85 8.35 4.86
CA LYS A 125 4.90 8.19 5.86
C LYS A 125 4.68 6.94 6.70
N PRO A 126 5.75 6.31 7.21
CA PRO A 126 5.63 5.25 8.20
C PRO A 126 4.82 5.72 9.41
N ALA A 127 3.97 4.84 9.95
CA ALA A 127 3.09 5.09 11.10
C ALA A 127 3.47 4.27 12.33
#